data_AF-A0A3C1JA85-F1
#
_entry.id   AF-A0A3C1JA85-F1
#
_cell.length_a   1.000
_cell.length_b   1.000
_cell.length_c   1.000
_cell.angle_alpha   90.00
_cell.angle_beta   90.00
_cell.angle_gamma   90.00
#
_symmetry.space_group_name_H-M   'P 1'
#
loop_
_entity.id
_entity.type
_entity.pdbx_description
1 polymer ?
#
loop_
_entity_poly.entity_id
_entity_poly.type
_entity_poly.pdbx_seq_one_letter_code
_entity_poly.pdbx_strand_id
1 'polypeptide(L)'
;MERLMKIKALYLALACAALLPFLPADLSAGAPLKIGFQGRLDESGQPAEGTKNFVFKLYDAVSGGNLVWTGDAQAVALANGVFNATLAAGTPALSTAAFAGASYIEITVDGVPLSPRQELVSAPYAMVAQALAPDAVFSLSTASVTSGKFGDDRVQISTAVISGLGSMALAGSETDPLFVVSVSSLIVAGDITNWDSAYGWGDHATAGYATGGDITAALADYETTAAHQADLASYAALAATQAFTGANTFTSSAAFTFQHATAPGVRVSSGLVVAAGRTGLGTASPNSILSVNGSLSLAVKTITVADSPYSLTDQDSTVLVDAAGGNVNVVLPPAAGVTGRVYTVKRIDLGATFVTLLPYGWDIPLNETIEGQDNMDLSGQFQYAMVQSGGLLDYDGDTVATPVWVILASN
;
A
#
# COMPACT_ATOMS: atom_id res chain seq x y z
N MET A 1 -80.57 12.45 60.97
CA MET A 1 -80.36 12.16 59.53
C MET A 1 -79.11 11.30 59.26
N GLU A 2 -78.02 11.39 60.04
CA GLU A 2 -76.81 10.56 59.83
C GLU A 2 -77.03 9.04 59.87
N ARG A 3 -77.89 8.53 60.76
CA ARG A 3 -78.16 7.08 60.83
C ARG A 3 -78.87 6.55 59.58
N LEU A 4 -79.66 7.38 58.90
CA LEU A 4 -80.38 6.98 57.69
C LEU A 4 -79.47 6.97 56.45
N MET A 5 -78.39 7.76 56.45
CA MET A 5 -77.35 7.73 55.40
C MET A 5 -76.40 6.54 55.55
N LYS A 6 -76.04 6.15 56.79
CA LYS A 6 -75.19 4.98 57.06
C LYS A 6 -75.87 3.65 56.70
N ILE A 7 -77.19 3.57 56.85
CA ILE A 7 -77.97 2.40 56.45
C ILE A 7 -78.06 2.27 54.93
N LYS A 8 -78.23 3.37 54.19
CA LYS A 8 -78.21 3.37 52.71
C LYS A 8 -76.83 3.05 52.13
N ALA A 9 -75.75 3.49 52.78
CA ALA A 9 -74.38 3.13 52.42
C ALA A 9 -74.07 1.65 52.72
N LEU A 10 -74.68 1.07 53.76
CA LEU A 10 -74.54 -0.35 54.08
C LEU A 10 -75.33 -1.25 53.10
N TYR A 11 -76.53 -0.83 52.67
CA TYR A 11 -77.27 -1.54 51.61
C TYR A 11 -76.62 -1.40 50.21
N LEU A 12 -75.95 -0.28 49.92
CA LEU A 12 -75.23 -0.08 48.67
C LEU A 12 -73.87 -0.82 48.65
N ALA A 13 -73.23 -1.00 49.81
CA ALA A 13 -72.05 -1.85 49.96
C ALA A 13 -72.39 -3.36 49.95
N LEU A 14 -73.58 -3.75 50.43
CA LEU A 14 -74.06 -5.14 50.35
C LEU A 14 -74.60 -5.50 48.95
N ALA A 15 -75.06 -4.51 48.17
CA ALA A 15 -75.48 -4.67 46.78
C ALA A 15 -74.32 -4.62 45.76
N CYS A 16 -73.13 -4.16 46.16
CA CYS A 16 -71.95 -4.06 45.28
C CYS A 16 -70.86 -5.12 45.58
N ALA A 17 -70.98 -5.89 46.67
CA ALA A 17 -70.22 -7.12 46.90
C ALA A 17 -70.89 -8.38 46.29
N ALA A 18 -72.07 -8.22 45.67
CA ALA A 18 -72.78 -9.26 44.92
C ALA A 18 -72.31 -9.39 43.44
N LEU A 19 -71.10 -8.93 43.13
CA LEU A 19 -70.52 -9.01 41.79
C LEU A 19 -69.06 -9.47 41.84
N LEU A 20 -68.78 -10.56 42.56
CA LEU A 20 -67.69 -11.45 42.17
C LEU A 20 -68.22 -12.46 41.14
N PRO A 21 -67.45 -12.74 40.08
CA PRO A 21 -67.92 -13.55 38.96
C PRO A 21 -68.31 -14.93 39.48
N PHE A 22 -69.50 -15.39 39.07
CA PHE A 22 -69.71 -16.81 38.83
C PHE A 22 -68.54 -17.24 37.93
N LEU A 23 -67.54 -17.91 38.49
CA LEU A 23 -66.63 -18.68 37.63
C LEU A 23 -67.52 -19.64 36.86
N PRO A 24 -67.31 -19.81 35.53
CA PRO A 24 -67.95 -20.93 34.86
C PRO A 24 -67.56 -22.18 35.65
N ALA A 25 -68.55 -22.94 36.12
CA ALA A 25 -68.29 -24.35 36.33
C ALA A 25 -67.83 -24.84 34.96
N ASP A 26 -66.59 -25.31 34.86
CA ASP A 26 -66.10 -25.94 33.65
C ASP A 26 -67.07 -27.08 33.34
N LEU A 27 -67.96 -26.85 32.37
CA LEU A 27 -68.69 -27.92 31.72
C LEU A 27 -67.67 -28.63 30.82
N SER A 28 -66.81 -29.41 31.45
CA SER A 28 -66.09 -30.49 30.80
C SER A 28 -67.12 -31.56 30.46
N ALA A 29 -67.79 -31.40 29.31
CA ALA A 29 -68.62 -32.45 28.74
C ALA A 29 -67.74 -33.46 28.00
N GLY A 30 -66.81 -34.09 28.72
CA GLY A 30 -66.26 -35.37 28.34
C GLY A 30 -67.38 -36.43 28.38
N ALA A 31 -67.29 -37.48 27.56
CA ALA A 31 -68.24 -38.58 27.67
C ALA A 31 -68.29 -39.08 29.14
N PRO A 32 -69.47 -39.22 29.77
CA PRO A 32 -69.56 -39.59 31.17
C PRO A 32 -68.78 -40.88 31.45
N LEU A 33 -67.97 -40.89 32.51
CA LEU A 33 -67.26 -42.09 32.93
C LEU A 33 -68.29 -43.18 33.24
N LYS A 34 -68.12 -44.37 32.66
CA LYS A 34 -68.98 -45.54 32.90
C LYS A 34 -68.15 -46.68 33.46
N ILE A 35 -68.62 -47.31 34.53
CA ILE A 35 -67.98 -48.48 35.15
C ILE A 35 -68.97 -49.62 35.17
N GLY A 36 -68.60 -50.77 34.60
CA GLY A 36 -69.37 -52.01 34.75
C GLY A 36 -69.13 -52.62 36.12
N PHE A 37 -70.19 -53.06 36.79
CA PHE A 37 -70.13 -53.76 38.07
C PHE A 37 -71.04 -54.99 38.02
N GLN A 38 -70.50 -56.14 38.42
CA GLN A 38 -71.22 -57.41 38.36
C GLN A 38 -70.98 -58.20 39.63
N GLY A 39 -71.98 -58.98 40.03
CA GLY A 39 -71.91 -59.78 41.24
C GLY A 39 -73.01 -60.82 41.30
N ARG A 40 -73.02 -61.58 42.41
CA ARG A 40 -74.09 -62.51 42.74
C ARG A 40 -74.72 -62.11 44.07
N LEU A 41 -76.04 -62.03 44.10
CA LEU A 41 -76.86 -61.79 45.28
C LEU A 41 -77.53 -63.10 45.69
N ASP A 42 -77.31 -63.51 46.94
CA ASP A 42 -78.04 -64.60 47.57
C ASP A 42 -78.99 -64.02 48.64
N GLU A 43 -80.25 -64.42 48.62
CA GLU A 43 -81.26 -64.08 49.63
C GLU A 43 -81.56 -65.33 50.46
N SER A 44 -81.33 -65.25 51.78
CA SER A 44 -81.56 -66.38 52.72
C SER A 44 -80.86 -67.70 52.31
N GLY A 45 -79.68 -67.60 51.68
CA GLY A 45 -78.88 -68.74 51.26
C GLY A 45 -79.32 -69.39 49.93
N GLN A 46 -80.25 -68.78 49.19
CA GLN A 46 -80.59 -69.16 47.81
C GLN A 46 -80.29 -67.99 46.86
N PRO A 47 -79.98 -68.27 45.58
CA PRO A 47 -79.77 -67.20 44.60
C PRO A 47 -81.03 -66.34 44.44
N ALA A 48 -80.86 -65.02 44.45
CA ALA A 48 -81.96 -64.09 44.23
C ALA A 48 -82.45 -64.13 42.77
N GLU A 49 -83.76 -63.96 42.55
CA GLU A 49 -84.40 -63.99 41.23
C GLU A 49 -85.26 -62.74 40.99
N GLY A 50 -85.45 -62.38 39.72
CA GLY A 50 -86.31 -61.27 39.31
C GLY A 50 -85.63 -59.90 39.35
N THR A 51 -86.39 -58.83 39.16
CA THR A 51 -85.86 -57.46 39.14
C THR A 51 -85.81 -56.86 40.55
N LYS A 52 -84.65 -56.36 40.96
CA LYS A 52 -84.42 -55.69 42.25
C LYS A 52 -83.92 -54.28 42.02
N ASN A 53 -84.16 -53.37 42.98
CA ASN A 53 -83.70 -51.99 42.87
C ASN A 53 -82.35 -51.81 43.57
N PHE A 54 -81.31 -51.48 42.82
CA PHE A 54 -79.95 -51.25 43.30
C PHE A 54 -79.64 -49.76 43.39
N VAL A 55 -78.98 -49.37 44.48
CA VAL A 55 -78.28 -48.08 44.58
C VAL A 55 -76.83 -48.36 44.96
N PHE A 56 -75.91 -47.80 44.17
CA PHE A 56 -74.47 -47.93 44.40
C PHE A 56 -73.91 -46.62 44.94
N LYS A 57 -73.12 -46.69 46.00
CA LYS A 57 -72.45 -45.54 46.61
C LYS A 57 -70.96 -45.83 46.78
N LEU A 58 -70.13 -44.82 46.55
CA LEU A 58 -68.69 -44.89 46.76
C LEU A 58 -68.30 -44.11 48.01
N TYR A 59 -67.49 -44.74 48.85
CA TYR A 59 -66.94 -44.18 50.07
C TYR A 59 -65.41 -44.29 50.08
N ASP A 60 -64.77 -43.43 50.86
CA ASP A 60 -63.31 -43.44 51.09
C ASP A 60 -62.84 -44.46 52.16
N ALA A 61 -63.77 -45.18 52.81
CA ALA A 61 -63.45 -46.19 53.82
C ALA A 61 -64.42 -47.40 53.81
N VAL A 62 -63.91 -48.56 54.26
CA VAL A 62 -64.64 -49.85 54.34
C VAL A 62 -65.84 -49.82 55.31
N SER A 63 -65.76 -49.00 56.36
CA SER A 63 -66.82 -48.72 57.33
C SER A 63 -66.66 -47.28 57.82
N GLY A 64 -67.76 -46.55 57.99
CA GLY A 64 -67.70 -45.09 58.16
C GLY A 64 -67.29 -44.36 56.88
N GLY A 65 -66.55 -43.26 56.98
CA GLY A 65 -66.03 -42.52 55.82
C GLY A 65 -67.02 -41.53 55.16
N ASN A 66 -66.51 -40.75 54.21
CA ASN A 66 -67.29 -39.78 53.45
C ASN A 66 -67.91 -40.40 52.21
N LEU A 67 -69.14 -39.99 51.88
CA LEU A 67 -69.76 -40.31 50.60
C LEU A 67 -69.10 -39.48 49.51
N VAL A 68 -68.39 -40.15 48.59
CA VAL A 68 -67.68 -39.51 47.48
C VAL A 68 -68.57 -39.42 46.24
N TRP A 69 -69.41 -40.43 46.03
CA TRP A 69 -70.34 -40.48 44.90
C TRP A 69 -71.55 -41.34 45.22
N THR A 70 -72.73 -40.92 44.77
CA THR A 70 -73.95 -41.74 44.79
C THR A 70 -74.55 -41.85 43.41
N GLY A 71 -74.85 -43.08 43.01
CA GLY A 71 -75.58 -43.36 41.78
C GLY A 71 -77.08 -43.17 41.96
N ASP A 72 -77.76 -42.95 40.83
CA ASP A 72 -79.22 -43.05 40.78
C ASP A 72 -79.69 -44.50 41.02
N ALA A 73 -80.94 -44.67 41.42
CA ALA A 73 -81.53 -46.00 41.61
C ALA A 73 -81.70 -46.73 40.27
N GLN A 74 -81.32 -48.01 40.23
CA GLN A 74 -81.32 -48.84 39.03
C GLN A 74 -82.15 -50.11 39.26
N ALA A 75 -83.17 -50.32 38.43
CA ALA A 75 -83.88 -51.58 38.37
C ALA A 75 -83.05 -52.61 37.58
N VAL A 76 -82.45 -53.58 38.28
CA VAL A 76 -81.55 -54.58 37.68
C VAL A 76 -82.21 -55.97 37.77
N ALA A 77 -82.24 -56.68 36.65
CA ALA A 77 -82.75 -58.05 36.59
C ALA A 77 -81.68 -59.05 37.06
N LEU A 78 -82.08 -59.99 37.91
CA LEU A 78 -81.27 -61.10 38.38
C LEU A 78 -81.76 -62.42 37.79
N ALA A 79 -80.81 -63.28 37.45
CA ALA A 79 -81.04 -64.68 37.10
C ALA A 79 -79.97 -65.55 37.77
N ASN A 80 -80.38 -66.58 38.50
CA ASN A 80 -79.53 -67.39 39.37
C ASN A 80 -78.64 -66.53 40.30
N GLY A 81 -79.20 -65.45 40.83
CA GLY A 81 -78.51 -64.49 41.69
C GLY A 81 -77.56 -63.52 40.97
N VAL A 82 -77.24 -63.73 39.70
CA VAL A 82 -76.23 -62.90 38.99
C VAL A 82 -76.86 -61.61 38.48
N PHE A 83 -76.15 -60.49 38.67
CA PHE A 83 -76.53 -59.18 38.16
C PHE A 83 -75.37 -58.48 37.43
N ASN A 84 -75.71 -57.60 36.50
CA ASN A 84 -74.79 -56.67 35.84
C ASN A 84 -75.38 -55.26 35.91
N ALA A 85 -74.61 -54.32 36.45
CA ALA A 85 -74.98 -52.92 36.61
C ALA A 85 -73.93 -52.01 35.96
N THR A 86 -74.31 -50.77 35.65
CA THR A 86 -73.39 -49.76 35.12
C THR A 86 -73.46 -48.51 35.99
N LEU A 87 -72.34 -48.15 36.63
CA LEU A 87 -72.19 -46.91 37.37
C LEU A 87 -71.83 -45.80 36.37
N ALA A 88 -72.74 -44.85 36.17
CA ALA A 88 -72.56 -43.78 35.18
C ALA A 88 -73.30 -42.49 35.56
N ALA A 89 -74.59 -42.60 35.89
CA ALA A 89 -75.43 -41.48 36.30
C ALA A 89 -75.48 -41.38 37.84
N GLY A 90 -75.24 -40.18 38.36
CA GLY A 90 -75.18 -39.89 39.78
C GLY A 90 -74.86 -38.42 40.06
N THR A 91 -74.88 -38.04 41.34
CA THR A 91 -74.58 -36.67 41.77
C THR A 91 -73.49 -36.67 42.86
N PRO A 92 -72.35 -35.97 42.66
CA PRO A 92 -71.90 -35.32 41.41
C PRO A 92 -71.70 -36.33 40.26
N ALA A 93 -71.48 -35.83 39.03
CA ALA A 93 -71.16 -36.71 37.90
C ALA A 93 -69.91 -37.55 38.20
N LEU A 94 -69.92 -38.83 37.81
CA LEU A 94 -68.82 -39.75 38.09
C LEU A 94 -67.53 -39.28 37.38
N SER A 95 -66.44 -39.14 38.13
CA SER A 95 -65.14 -38.65 37.64
C SER A 95 -63.97 -39.42 38.26
N THR A 96 -62.77 -39.24 37.71
CA THR A 96 -61.51 -39.84 38.21
C THR A 96 -61.19 -39.42 39.64
N ALA A 97 -61.67 -38.27 40.11
CA ALA A 97 -61.51 -37.79 41.48
C ALA A 97 -62.10 -38.77 42.51
N ALA A 98 -63.16 -39.50 42.16
CA ALA A 98 -63.74 -40.51 43.04
C ALA A 98 -62.80 -41.70 43.33
N PHE A 99 -61.72 -41.85 42.55
CA PHE A 99 -60.75 -42.93 42.60
C PHE A 99 -59.32 -42.42 42.88
N ALA A 100 -59.16 -41.20 43.39
CA ALA A 100 -57.86 -40.64 43.73
C ALA A 100 -57.17 -41.37 44.91
N GLY A 101 -57.91 -42.20 45.66
CA GLY A 101 -57.42 -43.05 46.74
C GLY A 101 -58.23 -44.34 46.87
N ALA A 102 -58.11 -45.04 48.00
CA ALA A 102 -58.89 -46.25 48.27
C ALA A 102 -60.39 -45.97 48.17
N SER A 103 -61.10 -46.79 47.39
CA SER A 103 -62.51 -46.57 47.05
C SER A 103 -63.31 -47.82 47.39
N TYR A 104 -64.39 -47.67 48.14
CA TYR A 104 -65.23 -48.78 48.61
C TYR A 104 -66.67 -48.60 48.13
N ILE A 105 -67.24 -49.66 47.55
CA ILE A 105 -68.62 -49.68 47.07
C ILE A 105 -69.57 -50.25 48.13
N GLU A 106 -70.59 -49.45 48.45
CA GLU A 106 -71.77 -49.87 49.21
C GLU A 106 -72.90 -50.15 48.24
N ILE A 107 -73.52 -51.33 48.40
CA ILE A 107 -74.63 -51.78 47.56
C ILE A 107 -75.87 -51.79 48.42
N THR A 108 -76.89 -51.04 48.02
CA THR A 108 -78.21 -51.10 48.66
C THR A 108 -79.17 -51.80 47.72
N VAL A 109 -79.83 -52.86 48.20
CA VAL A 109 -80.84 -53.62 47.44
C VAL A 109 -82.18 -53.45 48.12
N ASP A 110 -83.19 -52.96 47.38
CA ASP A 110 -84.54 -52.68 47.89
C ASP A 110 -84.55 -51.87 49.21
N GLY A 111 -83.60 -50.93 49.34
CA GLY A 111 -83.44 -50.05 50.50
C GLY A 111 -82.59 -50.62 51.64
N VAL A 112 -82.13 -51.87 51.56
CA VAL A 112 -81.29 -52.51 52.58
C VAL A 112 -79.81 -52.44 52.17
N PRO A 113 -78.92 -51.79 52.93
CA PRO A 113 -77.49 -51.76 52.64
C PRO A 113 -76.85 -53.12 52.96
N LEU A 114 -76.06 -53.64 52.03
CA LEU A 114 -75.27 -54.86 52.20
C LEU A 114 -73.93 -54.52 52.84
N SER A 115 -73.52 -55.32 53.83
CA SER A 115 -72.24 -55.16 54.54
C SER A 115 -71.44 -56.47 54.55
N PRO A 116 -70.09 -56.41 54.56
CA PRO A 116 -69.25 -55.20 54.48
C PRO A 116 -69.20 -54.61 53.07
N ARG A 117 -68.79 -53.33 52.96
CA ARG A 117 -68.50 -52.68 51.67
C ARG A 117 -67.34 -53.40 50.97
N GLN A 118 -67.38 -53.41 49.65
CA GLN A 118 -66.36 -54.06 48.85
C GLN A 118 -65.34 -53.03 48.35
N GLU A 119 -64.05 -53.32 48.43
CA GLU A 119 -63.02 -52.43 47.87
C GLU A 119 -62.98 -52.54 46.35
N LEU A 120 -62.93 -51.40 45.67
CA LEU A 120 -62.69 -51.32 44.23
C LEU A 120 -61.20 -51.28 43.98
N VAL A 121 -60.66 -52.38 43.46
CA VAL A 121 -59.25 -52.50 43.08
C VAL A 121 -59.06 -52.19 41.59
N SER A 122 -58.08 -51.35 41.26
CA SER A 122 -57.72 -51.06 39.86
C SER A 122 -56.93 -52.20 39.23
N ALA A 123 -57.11 -52.45 37.93
CA ALA A 123 -56.21 -53.32 37.18
C ALA A 123 -54.82 -52.66 37.02
N PRO A 124 -53.70 -53.43 37.02
CA PRO A 124 -52.35 -52.87 36.94
C PRO A 124 -52.10 -51.92 35.76
N TYR A 125 -52.70 -52.19 34.60
CA TYR A 125 -52.59 -51.33 33.41
C TYR A 125 -53.42 -50.04 33.50
N ALA A 126 -54.41 -49.95 34.39
CA ALA A 126 -55.22 -48.75 34.57
C ALA A 126 -54.53 -47.69 35.47
N MET A 127 -53.56 -48.09 36.30
CA MET A 127 -52.82 -47.15 37.15
C MET A 127 -51.91 -46.21 36.36
N VAL A 128 -51.37 -46.66 35.23
CA VAL A 128 -50.50 -45.84 34.36
C VAL A 128 -51.28 -44.74 33.64
N ALA A 129 -52.60 -44.92 33.46
CA ALA A 129 -53.49 -43.90 32.90
C ALA A 129 -53.92 -42.83 33.92
N GLN A 130 -53.78 -43.06 35.24
CA GLN A 130 -54.01 -42.04 36.26
C GLN A 130 -53.03 -40.86 36.13
N ALA A 131 -51.82 -41.11 35.61
CA ALA A 131 -50.82 -40.07 35.36
C ALA A 131 -51.10 -39.25 34.07
N LEU A 132 -52.07 -39.65 33.25
CA LEU A 132 -52.42 -39.04 31.96
C LEU A 132 -53.95 -38.91 31.83
N ALA A 133 -54.61 -38.50 32.90
CA ALA A 133 -56.03 -38.18 32.81
C ALA A 133 -56.22 -36.98 31.84
N PRO A 134 -57.24 -36.95 30.96
CA PRO A 134 -57.48 -35.85 30.00
C PRO A 134 -57.67 -34.45 30.63
N ASP A 135 -57.81 -34.40 31.96
CA ASP A 135 -57.91 -33.22 32.83
C ASP A 135 -56.58 -32.87 33.55
N ALA A 136 -55.51 -33.66 33.36
CA ALA A 136 -54.17 -33.34 33.86
C ALA A 136 -53.48 -32.32 32.94
N VAL A 137 -53.59 -31.03 33.29
CA VAL A 137 -52.87 -29.95 32.59
C VAL A 137 -51.36 -30.11 32.77
N PHE A 138 -50.65 -30.52 31.70
CA PHE A 138 -49.19 -30.58 31.68
C PHE A 138 -48.61 -29.18 31.39
N SER A 139 -48.35 -28.39 32.45
CA SER A 139 -47.65 -27.10 32.32
C SER A 139 -46.14 -27.29 32.37
N LEU A 140 -45.45 -27.07 31.25
CA LEU A 140 -44.00 -26.91 31.21
C LEU A 140 -43.63 -25.51 31.70
N SER A 141 -42.93 -25.40 32.83
CA SER A 141 -42.37 -24.11 33.25
C SER A 141 -41.20 -23.73 32.33
N THR A 142 -40.94 -22.44 32.12
CA THR A 142 -39.81 -21.92 31.31
C THR A 142 -38.45 -22.41 31.81
N ALA A 143 -38.34 -22.83 33.08
CA ALA A 143 -37.13 -23.39 33.66
C ALA A 143 -36.83 -24.85 33.22
N SER A 144 -37.84 -25.56 32.70
CA SER A 144 -37.73 -26.99 32.33
C SER A 144 -37.10 -27.23 30.96
N VAL A 145 -36.99 -26.20 30.12
CA VAL A 145 -36.40 -26.27 28.78
C VAL A 145 -34.95 -25.81 28.86
N THR A 146 -34.10 -26.64 29.44
CA THR A 146 -32.64 -26.43 29.37
C THR A 146 -32.12 -27.01 28.04
N SER A 147 -31.13 -26.34 27.44
CA SER A 147 -30.53 -26.75 26.16
C SER A 147 -30.17 -28.24 26.11
N GLY A 148 -30.45 -28.90 24.99
CA GLY A 148 -30.00 -30.27 24.70
C GLY A 148 -30.98 -31.42 24.97
N LYS A 149 -32.26 -31.15 25.30
CA LYS A 149 -33.25 -32.22 25.54
C LYS A 149 -34.25 -32.52 24.41
N PHE A 150 -34.24 -31.74 23.33
CA PHE A 150 -34.97 -32.05 22.10
C PHE A 150 -33.96 -32.32 20.98
N GLY A 151 -33.31 -33.47 21.04
CA GLY A 151 -32.38 -33.97 20.02
C GLY A 151 -33.03 -34.95 19.03
N ASP A 152 -34.36 -34.96 18.95
CA ASP A 152 -35.15 -35.80 18.04
C ASP A 152 -35.99 -34.88 17.13
N ASP A 153 -35.92 -35.08 15.81
CA ASP A 153 -36.51 -34.21 14.76
C ASP A 153 -38.04 -34.14 14.78
N ARG A 154 -38.69 -34.81 15.74
CA ARG A 154 -40.15 -34.89 15.88
C ARG A 154 -40.75 -33.71 16.65
N VAL A 155 -39.93 -32.82 17.22
CA VAL A 155 -40.39 -31.63 17.94
C VAL A 155 -39.99 -30.38 17.16
N GLN A 156 -40.81 -30.00 16.18
CA GLN A 156 -40.69 -28.71 15.50
C GLN A 156 -41.42 -27.62 16.31
N ILE A 157 -40.68 -26.63 16.80
CA ILE A 157 -41.27 -25.37 17.28
C ILE A 157 -41.52 -24.49 16.05
N SER A 158 -42.64 -24.72 15.38
CA SER A 158 -43.09 -23.86 14.28
C SER A 158 -44.16 -22.91 14.79
N THR A 159 -43.76 -21.67 15.12
CA THR A 159 -44.50 -20.43 14.78
C THR A 159 -43.82 -19.17 15.33
N ALA A 160 -43.10 -18.49 14.44
CA ALA A 160 -43.24 -17.06 14.13
C ALA A 160 -42.89 -15.94 15.14
N VAL A 161 -42.30 -16.17 16.32
CA VAL A 161 -41.70 -15.05 17.09
C VAL A 161 -40.34 -15.42 17.68
N ILE A 162 -39.30 -15.40 16.82
CA ILE A 162 -37.99 -14.91 17.26
C ILE A 162 -37.94 -13.46 16.77
N SER A 163 -38.49 -12.55 17.57
CA SER A 163 -38.34 -11.12 17.31
C SER A 163 -36.90 -10.72 17.67
N GLY A 164 -36.00 -10.77 16.68
CA GLY A 164 -34.62 -10.31 16.82
C GLY A 164 -33.62 -11.10 15.97
N LEU A 165 -33.74 -11.04 14.64
CA LEU A 165 -32.66 -11.50 13.75
C LEU A 165 -31.45 -10.56 13.88
N GLY A 166 -30.61 -10.82 14.88
CA GLY A 166 -29.32 -10.15 15.07
C GLY A 166 -28.21 -11.04 15.62
N SER A 167 -28.44 -12.34 15.77
CA SER A 167 -27.41 -13.27 16.29
C SER A 167 -27.70 -14.72 15.94
N MET A 168 -27.62 -15.08 14.65
CA MET A 168 -27.23 -16.45 14.31
C MET A 168 -25.71 -16.53 14.46
N ALA A 169 -25.25 -16.66 15.69
CA ALA A 169 -23.89 -17.12 15.96
C ALA A 169 -23.82 -18.59 15.54
N LEU A 170 -23.53 -18.84 14.26
CA LEU A 170 -22.98 -20.11 13.83
C LEU A 170 -21.60 -20.20 14.50
N ALA A 171 -21.42 -21.19 15.37
CA ALA A 171 -20.19 -21.36 16.13
C ALA A 171 -18.98 -21.56 15.20
N GLY A 172 -18.33 -20.47 14.85
CA GLY A 172 -17.06 -20.36 14.16
C GLY A 172 -16.46 -19.01 14.55
N SER A 173 -15.17 -18.99 14.87
CA SER A 173 -14.45 -17.75 15.13
C SER A 173 -14.35 -16.96 13.83
N GLU A 174 -15.30 -16.05 13.57
CA GLU A 174 -15.08 -15.03 12.56
C GLU A 174 -14.01 -14.06 13.05
N THR A 175 -13.06 -13.74 12.17
CA THR A 175 -11.87 -12.92 12.49
C THR A 175 -12.06 -11.47 12.02
N ASP A 176 -13.10 -11.21 11.23
CA ASP A 176 -13.53 -9.88 10.82
C ASP A 176 -14.47 -9.25 11.86
N PRO A 177 -14.48 -7.90 11.96
CA PRO A 177 -15.33 -7.22 12.91
C PRO A 177 -16.80 -7.47 12.59
N LEU A 178 -17.61 -7.60 13.65
CA LEU A 178 -19.08 -7.51 13.57
C LEU A 178 -19.45 -6.42 12.56
N PHE A 179 -20.32 -6.71 11.58
CA PHE A 179 -20.61 -5.81 10.46
C PHE A 179 -20.76 -4.34 10.90
N VAL A 180 -21.50 -4.07 11.99
CA VAL A 180 -21.71 -2.74 12.62
C VAL A 180 -20.43 -2.00 13.01
N VAL A 181 -19.36 -2.71 13.34
CA VAL A 181 -18.04 -2.17 13.74
C VAL A 181 -17.07 -2.09 12.56
N SER A 182 -17.36 -2.77 11.45
CA SER A 182 -16.59 -2.62 10.22
C SER A 182 -16.75 -1.20 9.66
N VAL A 183 -15.71 -0.66 9.02
CA VAL A 183 -15.83 0.62 8.30
C VAL A 183 -16.93 0.60 7.22
N SER A 184 -17.28 -0.59 6.74
CA SER A 184 -18.34 -0.79 5.75
C SER A 184 -19.76 -0.57 6.30
N SER A 185 -19.98 -0.61 7.63
CA SER A 185 -21.30 -0.27 8.21
C SER A 185 -21.62 1.21 8.13
N LEU A 186 -20.61 2.06 7.93
CA LEU A 186 -20.75 3.50 7.83
C LEU A 186 -21.15 3.94 6.42
N ILE A 187 -21.16 3.03 5.44
CA ILE A 187 -21.61 3.32 4.07
C ILE A 187 -23.11 3.61 4.11
N VAL A 188 -23.48 4.87 3.87
CA VAL A 188 -24.88 5.30 3.84
C VAL A 188 -25.38 5.47 2.40
N ALA A 189 -26.69 5.65 2.24
CA ALA A 189 -27.30 5.88 0.92
C ALA A 189 -26.68 7.07 0.15
N GLY A 190 -26.14 8.06 0.87
CA GLY A 190 -25.39 9.17 0.27
C GLY A 190 -24.09 8.73 -0.41
N ASP A 191 -23.33 7.81 0.20
CA ASP A 191 -22.09 7.28 -0.38
C ASP A 191 -22.38 6.44 -1.63
N ILE A 192 -23.45 5.64 -1.57
CA ILE A 192 -23.94 4.85 -2.72
C ILE A 192 -24.38 5.79 -3.85
N THR A 193 -25.13 6.85 -3.54
CA THR A 193 -25.55 7.86 -4.52
C THR A 193 -24.36 8.60 -5.13
N ASN A 194 -23.32 8.88 -4.34
CA ASN A 194 -22.08 9.48 -4.83
C ASN A 194 -21.33 8.55 -5.78
N TRP A 195 -21.27 7.24 -5.49
CA TRP A 195 -20.69 6.24 -6.40
C TRP A 195 -21.51 6.06 -7.69
N ASP A 196 -22.83 6.00 -7.59
CA ASP A 196 -23.72 5.93 -8.74
C ASP A 196 -23.62 7.20 -9.60
N SER A 197 -23.39 8.35 -8.96
CA SER A 197 -23.09 9.61 -9.66
C SER A 197 -21.71 9.58 -10.31
N ALA A 198 -20.72 8.90 -9.70
CA ALA A 198 -19.37 8.75 -10.25
C ALA A 198 -19.34 7.94 -11.55
N TYR A 199 -20.23 6.94 -11.71
CA TYR A 199 -20.46 6.29 -13.02
C TYR A 199 -20.91 7.30 -14.11
N GLY A 200 -21.56 8.40 -13.72
CA GLY A 200 -21.97 9.49 -14.60
C GLY A 200 -20.93 10.61 -14.78
N TRP A 201 -19.77 10.57 -14.11
CA TRP A 201 -18.71 11.57 -14.23
C TRP A 201 -17.95 11.51 -15.58
N GLY A 202 -18.39 10.63 -16.48
CA GLY A 202 -17.83 10.47 -17.82
C GLY A 202 -16.63 9.53 -17.84
N ASP A 203 -15.94 9.50 -18.97
CA ASP A 203 -14.72 8.70 -19.12
C ASP A 203 -13.61 9.28 -18.24
N HIS A 204 -13.18 8.54 -17.22
CA HIS A 204 -12.10 8.96 -16.33
C HIS A 204 -10.78 9.22 -17.08
N ALA A 205 -10.59 8.70 -18.29
CA ALA A 205 -9.45 9.04 -19.14
C ALA A 205 -9.44 10.53 -19.58
N THR A 206 -10.56 11.25 -19.48
CA THR A 206 -10.66 12.70 -19.78
C THR A 206 -10.44 13.61 -18.58
N ALA A 207 -10.37 13.07 -17.36
CA ALA A 207 -10.16 13.84 -16.13
C ALA A 207 -8.70 14.33 -15.92
N GLY A 208 -7.79 14.04 -16.85
CA GLY A 208 -6.38 14.42 -16.77
C GLY A 208 -5.51 13.48 -15.93
N TYR A 209 -5.99 12.28 -15.60
CA TYR A 209 -5.09 11.19 -15.23
C TYR A 209 -4.24 10.86 -16.46
N ALA A 210 -2.92 10.71 -16.28
CA ALA A 210 -1.95 10.61 -17.36
C ALA A 210 -2.47 9.78 -18.56
N THR A 211 -2.67 10.45 -19.69
CA THR A 211 -3.08 9.84 -20.96
C THR A 211 -1.96 8.96 -21.50
N GLY A 212 -2.24 8.11 -22.50
CA GLY A 212 -1.18 7.39 -23.22
C GLY A 212 -0.10 8.33 -23.78
N GLY A 213 -0.46 9.58 -24.12
CA GLY A 213 0.45 10.65 -24.49
C GLY A 213 1.30 11.16 -23.32
N ASP A 214 0.71 11.32 -22.13
CA ASP A 214 1.44 11.71 -20.91
C ASP A 214 2.38 10.62 -20.41
N ILE A 215 1.99 9.34 -20.56
CA ILE A 215 2.85 8.18 -20.29
C ILE A 215 3.96 8.10 -21.33
N THR A 216 3.67 8.36 -22.60
CA THR A 216 4.70 8.39 -23.67
C THR A 216 5.66 9.57 -23.49
N ALA A 217 5.16 10.72 -23.01
CA ALA A 217 5.98 11.90 -22.70
C ALA A 217 6.82 11.66 -21.44
N ALA A 218 6.27 11.05 -20.39
CA ALA A 218 7.02 10.66 -19.19
C ALA A 218 8.04 9.54 -19.46
N LEU A 219 7.75 8.62 -20.40
CA LEU A 219 8.70 7.62 -20.90
C LEU A 219 9.73 8.21 -21.88
N ALA A 220 9.42 9.32 -22.53
CA ALA A 220 10.40 10.09 -23.29
C ALA A 220 11.33 10.90 -22.36
N ASP A 221 10.80 11.34 -21.21
CA ASP A 221 11.57 11.97 -20.12
C ASP A 221 12.40 10.94 -19.33
N TYR A 222 11.92 9.69 -19.24
CA TYR A 222 12.71 8.55 -18.78
C TYR A 222 13.59 8.02 -19.92
N GLU A 223 14.59 8.84 -20.27
CA GLU A 223 15.79 8.48 -21.04
C GLU A 223 15.60 7.34 -22.04
N THR A 224 15.27 7.68 -23.30
CA THR A 224 15.62 6.75 -24.38
C THR A 224 17.11 6.40 -24.22
N THR A 225 17.43 5.12 -24.25
CA THR A 225 18.80 4.61 -24.05
C THR A 225 19.80 5.26 -25.03
N ALA A 226 19.30 5.82 -26.13
CA ALA A 226 20.04 6.63 -27.08
C ALA A 226 20.44 8.02 -26.55
N ALA A 227 19.58 8.72 -25.79
CA ALA A 227 19.92 9.98 -25.14
C ALA A 227 20.93 9.76 -23.99
N HIS A 228 20.73 8.73 -23.17
CA HIS A 228 21.70 8.34 -22.13
C HIS A 228 23.04 7.90 -22.72
N GLN A 229 23.05 7.13 -23.82
CA GLN A 229 24.29 6.77 -24.51
C GLN A 229 24.92 7.95 -25.25
N ALA A 230 24.16 8.91 -25.75
CA ALA A 230 24.68 10.12 -26.38
C ALA A 230 25.29 11.07 -25.34
N ASP A 231 24.70 11.21 -24.15
CA ASP A 231 25.25 12.01 -23.05
C ASP A 231 26.47 11.33 -22.41
N LEU A 232 26.48 10.01 -22.25
CA LEU A 232 27.68 9.27 -21.84
C LEU A 232 28.79 9.36 -22.88
N ALA A 233 28.48 9.31 -24.18
CA ALA A 233 29.48 9.53 -25.24
C ALA A 233 29.97 10.99 -25.27
N SER A 234 29.12 11.94 -24.91
CA SER A 234 29.48 13.36 -24.79
C SER A 234 30.31 13.67 -23.54
N TYR A 235 30.17 12.87 -22.47
CA TYR A 235 31.00 12.95 -21.26
C TYR A 235 32.29 12.10 -21.33
N ALA A 236 32.31 11.00 -22.10
CA ALA A 236 33.43 10.06 -22.13
C ALA A 236 34.37 10.22 -23.34
N ALA A 237 33.95 10.89 -24.41
CA ALA A 237 34.83 11.14 -25.55
C ALA A 237 34.97 12.65 -25.77
N LEU A 238 36.11 13.20 -25.36
CA LEU A 238 36.63 14.40 -25.99
C LEU A 238 36.66 14.12 -27.50
N ALA A 239 35.73 14.70 -28.26
CA ALA A 239 35.72 14.56 -29.70
C ALA A 239 37.02 15.14 -30.27
N ALA A 240 37.56 14.54 -31.34
CA ALA A 240 38.83 15.00 -31.95
C ALA A 240 38.80 16.45 -32.47
N THR A 241 37.60 17.04 -32.54
CA THR A 241 37.33 18.43 -32.97
C THR A 241 36.93 19.35 -31.82
N GLN A 242 36.92 18.87 -30.57
CA GLN A 242 36.47 19.66 -29.44
C GLN A 242 37.52 20.72 -29.06
N ALA A 243 37.21 21.98 -29.30
CA ALA A 243 38.04 23.12 -28.91
C ALA A 243 37.54 23.71 -27.58
N PHE A 244 38.39 23.69 -26.55
CA PHE A 244 38.13 24.41 -25.31
C PHE A 244 38.59 25.85 -25.47
N THR A 245 37.65 26.79 -25.52
CA THR A 245 37.93 28.23 -25.54
C THR A 245 37.87 28.81 -24.13
N GLY A 246 38.58 29.93 -23.89
CA GLY A 246 38.64 30.57 -22.57
C GLY A 246 39.69 29.98 -21.61
N ALA A 247 39.67 30.45 -20.35
CA ALA A 247 40.59 29.99 -19.30
C ALA A 247 40.11 28.62 -18.75
N ASN A 248 40.71 27.54 -19.24
CA ASN A 248 40.37 26.18 -18.85
C ASN A 248 41.39 25.65 -17.83
N THR A 249 40.94 25.26 -16.65
CA THR A 249 41.79 24.67 -15.60
C THR A 249 41.52 23.17 -15.51
N PHE A 250 42.49 22.36 -15.96
CA PHE A 250 42.43 20.90 -15.81
C PHE A 250 43.07 20.51 -14.47
N THR A 251 42.27 20.38 -13.42
CA THR A 251 42.74 19.86 -12.12
C THR A 251 42.69 18.34 -12.11
N SER A 252 43.83 17.68 -11.99
CA SER A 252 43.89 16.26 -11.66
C SER A 252 44.64 16.06 -10.33
N SER A 253 44.06 15.31 -9.40
CA SER A 253 44.72 14.90 -8.15
C SER A 253 45.69 13.72 -8.34
N ALA A 254 45.70 13.13 -9.53
CA ALA A 254 46.64 12.12 -9.99
C ALA A 254 47.23 12.58 -11.34
N ALA A 255 48.50 12.25 -11.61
CA ALA A 255 49.19 12.64 -12.83
C ALA A 255 48.34 12.42 -14.10
N PHE A 256 48.32 13.41 -14.99
CA PHE A 256 47.62 13.39 -16.26
C PHE A 256 48.11 12.20 -17.11
N THR A 257 47.45 11.04 -16.99
CA THR A 257 47.85 9.82 -17.69
C THR A 257 46.89 9.62 -18.85
N PHE A 258 47.27 10.09 -20.04
CA PHE A 258 46.50 9.81 -21.25
C PHE A 258 46.55 8.31 -21.55
N GLN A 259 45.40 7.63 -21.51
CA GLN A 259 45.25 6.22 -21.90
C GLN A 259 45.26 6.00 -23.43
N HIS A 260 45.49 7.03 -24.25
CA HIS A 260 45.63 6.87 -25.70
C HIS A 260 46.89 7.55 -26.23
N ALA A 261 47.70 6.79 -26.97
CA ALA A 261 49.12 7.04 -27.15
C ALA A 261 49.51 8.08 -28.21
N THR A 262 48.59 8.81 -28.84
CA THR A 262 48.96 9.74 -29.91
C THR A 262 47.94 10.87 -30.12
N ALA A 263 48.14 12.00 -29.43
CA ALA A 263 47.83 13.31 -30.02
C ALA A 263 49.08 13.73 -30.81
N PRO A 264 49.03 13.83 -32.15
CA PRO A 264 50.18 14.29 -32.93
C PRO A 264 50.64 15.66 -32.42
N GLY A 265 51.89 15.74 -31.96
CA GLY A 265 52.52 17.00 -31.55
C GLY A 265 52.57 17.28 -30.04
N VAL A 266 51.85 16.55 -29.19
CA VAL A 266 51.96 16.75 -27.72
C VAL A 266 51.98 15.40 -27.00
N ARG A 267 53.16 14.77 -26.90
CA ARG A 267 53.39 13.73 -25.88
C ARG A 267 53.65 14.42 -24.55
N VAL A 268 52.65 14.51 -23.67
CA VAL A 268 52.89 14.83 -22.26
C VAL A 268 53.32 13.55 -21.53
N SER A 269 54.48 12.99 -21.90
CA SER A 269 55.19 12.06 -21.05
C SER A 269 56.09 12.90 -20.15
N SER A 270 55.63 13.22 -18.92
CA SER A 270 56.38 13.92 -17.86
C SER A 270 57.13 15.22 -18.21
N GLY A 271 56.98 15.75 -19.42
CA GLY A 271 57.87 16.76 -19.99
C GLY A 271 57.31 18.16 -20.01
N LEU A 272 56.01 18.35 -20.28
CA LEU A 272 55.39 19.67 -20.30
C LEU A 272 54.85 20.03 -18.92
N VAL A 273 55.51 20.96 -18.23
CA VAL A 273 55.09 21.45 -16.91
C VAL A 273 54.73 22.92 -17.01
N VAL A 274 53.46 23.25 -16.79
CA VAL A 274 53.02 24.64 -16.63
C VAL A 274 52.77 24.88 -15.14
N ALA A 275 53.70 25.58 -14.49
CA ALA A 275 53.65 25.84 -13.05
C ALA A 275 54.10 27.27 -12.75
N ALA A 276 53.36 27.98 -11.89
CA ALA A 276 53.70 29.33 -11.43
C ALA A 276 54.05 30.33 -12.56
N GLY A 277 53.33 30.28 -13.69
CA GLY A 277 53.57 31.16 -14.85
C GLY A 277 54.78 30.78 -15.72
N ARG A 278 55.33 29.58 -15.54
CA ARG A 278 56.47 29.06 -16.31
C ARG A 278 56.11 27.75 -17.00
N THR A 279 56.78 27.50 -18.12
CA THR A 279 56.65 26.31 -18.96
C THR A 279 57.98 25.56 -18.99
N GLY A 280 58.01 24.33 -18.47
CA GLY A 280 59.11 23.39 -18.62
C GLY A 280 58.83 22.40 -19.75
N LEU A 281 59.84 22.07 -20.55
CA LEU A 281 59.88 20.98 -21.52
C LEU A 281 61.00 20.01 -21.09
N GLY A 282 60.65 18.80 -20.64
CA GLY A 282 61.59 17.82 -20.08
C GLY A 282 62.09 18.14 -18.67
N THR A 283 61.55 19.16 -18.00
CA THR A 283 61.91 19.53 -16.61
C THR A 283 60.68 19.85 -15.77
N ALA A 284 60.66 19.31 -14.54
CA ALA A 284 59.59 19.55 -13.57
C ALA A 284 59.81 20.80 -12.69
N SER A 285 60.96 21.45 -12.81
CA SER A 285 61.30 22.66 -12.06
C SER A 285 61.85 23.72 -13.01
N PRO A 286 61.01 24.28 -13.91
CA PRO A 286 61.45 25.32 -14.80
C PRO A 286 61.94 26.54 -14.01
N ASN A 287 63.16 26.99 -14.31
CA ASN A 287 63.77 28.17 -13.70
C ASN A 287 63.63 29.44 -14.56
N SER A 288 63.09 29.30 -15.78
CA SER A 288 62.72 30.38 -16.70
C SER A 288 61.28 30.20 -17.20
N ILE A 289 60.69 31.23 -17.80
CA ILE A 289 59.32 31.19 -18.39
C ILE A 289 59.22 30.07 -19.45
N LEU A 290 60.29 29.84 -20.20
CA LEU A 290 60.46 28.64 -21.02
C LEU A 290 61.77 27.97 -20.62
N SER A 291 61.70 26.74 -20.12
CA SER A 291 62.87 25.93 -19.76
C SER A 291 62.85 24.64 -20.57
N VAL A 292 63.90 24.35 -21.34
CA VAL A 292 64.02 23.10 -22.11
C VAL A 292 65.17 22.28 -21.54
N ASN A 293 64.88 21.10 -21.01
CA ASN A 293 65.89 20.13 -20.60
C ASN A 293 66.25 19.25 -21.79
N GLY A 294 67.06 19.80 -22.70
CA GLY A 294 67.44 19.18 -23.96
C GLY A 294 67.73 20.22 -25.04
N SER A 295 67.91 19.75 -26.27
CA SER A 295 68.20 20.61 -27.42
C SER A 295 66.96 21.34 -27.94
N LEU A 296 67.15 22.59 -28.39
CA LEU A 296 66.16 23.38 -29.13
C LEU A 296 66.60 23.49 -30.60
N SER A 297 65.74 23.08 -31.54
CA SER A 297 65.96 23.31 -32.96
C SER A 297 65.21 24.56 -33.39
N LEU A 298 65.89 25.48 -34.07
CA LEU A 298 65.31 26.68 -34.66
C LEU A 298 65.34 26.57 -36.20
N ALA A 299 64.57 27.41 -36.88
CA ALA A 299 64.51 27.41 -38.34
C ALA A 299 65.87 27.81 -38.95
N VAL A 300 66.33 27.00 -39.91
CA VAL A 300 67.54 27.27 -40.69
C VAL A 300 67.15 27.33 -42.16
N LYS A 301 67.48 28.43 -42.83
CA LYS A 301 67.23 28.63 -44.26
C LYS A 301 68.53 28.91 -44.99
N THR A 302 68.67 28.37 -46.19
CA THR A 302 69.77 28.74 -47.10
C THR A 302 69.21 29.58 -48.23
N ILE A 303 69.86 30.71 -48.53
CA ILE A 303 69.54 31.60 -49.65
C ILE A 303 70.76 31.82 -50.53
N THR A 304 70.53 32.27 -51.75
CA THR A 304 71.54 32.51 -52.79
C THR A 304 71.38 33.89 -53.41
N VAL A 305 72.25 34.21 -54.38
CA VAL A 305 72.16 35.44 -55.18
C VAL A 305 70.81 35.64 -55.89
N ALA A 306 70.09 34.55 -56.18
CA ALA A 306 68.77 34.63 -56.82
C ALA A 306 67.68 35.15 -55.89
N ASP A 307 67.90 35.06 -54.57
CA ASP A 307 66.95 35.48 -53.55
C ASP A 307 67.15 36.94 -53.12
N SER A 308 68.14 37.64 -53.68
CA SER A 308 68.50 39.01 -53.31
C SER A 308 67.56 40.04 -53.95
N PRO A 309 66.94 40.97 -53.19
CA PRO A 309 66.99 41.08 -51.73
C PRO A 309 66.06 40.07 -51.02
N TYR A 310 66.57 39.42 -49.98
CA TYR A 310 65.78 38.48 -49.16
C TYR A 310 65.28 39.16 -47.89
N SER A 311 63.96 39.29 -47.72
CA SER A 311 63.37 39.90 -46.52
C SER A 311 63.12 38.85 -45.44
N LEU A 312 63.68 39.06 -44.24
CA LEU A 312 63.50 38.17 -43.10
C LEU A 312 62.07 38.26 -42.53
N THR A 313 61.54 37.11 -42.14
CA THR A 313 60.18 36.95 -41.60
C THR A 313 60.18 36.31 -40.22
N ASP A 314 59.01 36.12 -39.62
CA ASP A 314 58.86 35.38 -38.37
C ASP A 314 59.13 33.88 -38.46
N GLN A 315 59.33 33.36 -39.68
CA GLN A 315 59.72 31.97 -39.92
C GLN A 315 61.24 31.78 -39.97
N ASP A 316 62.02 32.86 -40.04
CA ASP A 316 63.47 32.80 -40.10
C ASP A 316 64.08 32.86 -38.68
N SER A 317 65.21 32.20 -38.48
CA SER A 317 66.03 32.37 -37.26
C SER A 317 67.51 32.38 -37.62
N THR A 318 67.97 31.34 -38.33
CA THR A 318 69.30 31.31 -38.93
C THR A 318 69.18 31.32 -40.46
N VAL A 319 69.86 32.25 -41.12
CA VAL A 319 69.93 32.33 -42.58
C VAL A 319 71.38 32.14 -43.01
N LEU A 320 71.61 31.08 -43.79
CA LEU A 320 72.88 30.77 -44.44
C LEU A 320 72.85 31.38 -45.85
N VAL A 321 73.86 32.17 -46.19
CA VAL A 321 73.88 32.94 -47.42
C VAL A 321 75.04 32.51 -48.29
N ASP A 322 74.74 31.92 -49.45
CA ASP A 322 75.72 31.62 -50.49
C ASP A 322 75.79 32.79 -51.49
N ALA A 323 76.83 33.62 -51.34
CA ALA A 323 77.08 34.76 -52.20
C ALA A 323 78.10 34.48 -53.32
N ALA A 324 78.39 33.20 -53.67
CA ALA A 324 79.46 32.87 -54.61
C ALA A 324 79.35 33.52 -56.01
N GLY A 325 78.15 33.95 -56.41
CA GLY A 325 77.88 34.55 -57.74
C GLY A 325 77.65 36.06 -57.76
N GLY A 326 77.69 36.74 -56.61
CA GLY A 326 77.33 38.15 -56.49
C GLY A 326 76.93 38.54 -55.07
N ASN A 327 76.77 39.83 -54.82
CA ASN A 327 76.42 40.32 -53.49
C ASN A 327 74.95 40.03 -53.17
N VAL A 328 74.66 39.71 -51.91
CA VAL A 328 73.31 39.37 -51.44
C VAL A 328 72.86 40.36 -50.39
N ASN A 329 71.69 40.95 -50.60
CA ASN A 329 71.06 41.82 -49.61
C ASN A 329 70.07 41.02 -48.78
N VAL A 330 70.21 41.10 -47.46
CA VAL A 330 69.26 40.53 -46.48
C VAL A 330 68.58 41.68 -45.76
N VAL A 331 67.27 41.82 -45.96
CA VAL A 331 66.48 42.91 -45.40
C VAL A 331 65.88 42.46 -44.07
N LEU A 332 66.20 43.18 -42.98
CA LEU A 332 65.61 43.00 -41.66
C LEU A 332 64.21 43.64 -41.61
N PRO A 333 63.24 43.08 -40.89
CA PRO A 333 61.95 43.72 -40.69
C PRO A 333 62.08 44.99 -39.82
N PRO A 334 61.08 45.89 -39.83
CA PRO A 334 61.09 47.09 -38.98
C PRO A 334 61.29 46.72 -37.51
N ALA A 335 62.32 47.26 -36.86
CA ALA A 335 62.72 46.83 -35.52
C ALA A 335 61.60 47.06 -34.49
N ALA A 336 60.84 48.16 -34.63
CA ALA A 336 59.71 48.47 -33.78
C ALA A 336 58.62 47.38 -33.79
N GLY A 337 58.42 46.71 -34.92
CA GLY A 337 57.40 45.66 -35.10
C GLY A 337 57.79 44.29 -34.55
N VAL A 338 59.07 44.06 -34.26
CA VAL A 338 59.58 42.74 -33.87
C VAL A 338 60.45 42.75 -32.61
N THR A 339 60.39 43.80 -31.79
CA THR A 339 61.19 44.01 -30.55
C THR A 339 61.51 42.71 -29.79
N GLY A 340 62.79 42.46 -29.53
CA GLY A 340 63.29 41.26 -28.85
C GLY A 340 63.56 40.07 -29.80
N ARG A 341 63.25 40.20 -31.09
CA ARG A 341 63.59 39.18 -32.08
C ARG A 341 65.06 39.18 -32.41
N VAL A 342 65.61 37.98 -32.54
CA VAL A 342 67.01 37.70 -32.86
C VAL A 342 67.10 36.94 -34.19
N TYR A 343 67.98 37.40 -35.08
CA TYR A 343 68.36 36.68 -36.30
C TYR A 343 69.86 36.43 -36.33
N THR A 344 70.25 35.28 -36.87
CA THR A 344 71.64 34.97 -37.22
C THR A 344 71.76 34.88 -38.73
N VAL A 345 72.57 35.74 -39.33
CA VAL A 345 72.89 35.69 -40.76
C VAL A 345 74.34 35.27 -40.89
N LYS A 346 74.60 34.21 -41.65
CA LYS A 346 75.93 33.68 -41.86
C LYS A 346 76.22 33.53 -43.34
N ARG A 347 77.31 34.14 -43.79
CA ARG A 347 77.85 33.88 -45.10
C ARG A 347 78.50 32.50 -45.13
N ILE A 348 78.30 31.72 -46.20
CA ILE A 348 78.80 30.34 -46.29
C ILE A 348 79.64 30.06 -47.55
N ASP A 349 79.85 31.04 -48.40
CA ASP A 349 80.65 30.90 -49.62
C ASP A 349 82.12 31.32 -49.43
N LEU A 350 82.95 30.90 -50.39
CA LEU A 350 84.37 31.22 -50.50
C LEU A 350 84.65 32.40 -51.47
N GLY A 351 83.61 33.09 -51.96
CA GLY A 351 83.75 34.16 -52.94
C GLY A 351 84.46 35.41 -52.38
N ALA A 352 84.66 36.41 -53.25
CA ALA A 352 85.12 37.75 -52.86
C ALA A 352 83.95 38.76 -52.73
N THR A 353 82.73 38.24 -52.69
CA THR A 353 81.47 38.99 -52.59
C THR A 353 81.16 39.34 -51.13
N PHE A 354 80.07 40.05 -50.92
CA PHE A 354 79.60 40.40 -49.58
C PHE A 354 78.11 40.09 -49.41
N VAL A 355 77.73 39.87 -48.16
CA VAL A 355 76.32 39.78 -47.73
C VAL A 355 76.02 41.03 -46.92
N THR A 356 75.08 41.85 -47.38
CA THR A 356 74.72 43.11 -46.72
C THR A 356 73.40 42.93 -45.98
N LEU A 357 73.42 43.13 -44.66
CA LEU A 357 72.22 43.26 -43.85
C LEU A 357 71.72 44.70 -43.96
N LEU A 358 70.46 44.87 -44.35
CA LEU A 358 69.79 46.15 -44.52
C LEU A 358 68.64 46.26 -43.51
N PRO A 359 68.62 47.27 -42.63
CA PRO A 359 67.49 47.55 -41.75
C PRO A 359 66.31 48.22 -42.48
N TYR A 360 66.45 48.51 -43.78
CA TYR A 360 65.43 49.14 -44.63
C TYR A 360 65.16 48.34 -45.92
N GLY A 361 64.06 48.64 -46.59
CA GLY A 361 63.58 47.94 -47.78
C GLY A 361 62.49 48.72 -48.48
N TRP A 362 61.85 48.14 -49.49
CA TRP A 362 60.80 48.83 -50.27
C TRP A 362 59.64 49.33 -49.40
N ASP A 363 59.29 48.57 -48.36
CA ASP A 363 58.20 48.87 -47.42
C ASP A 363 58.69 49.26 -46.01
N ILE A 364 59.99 49.55 -45.85
CA ILE A 364 60.60 49.87 -44.55
C ILE A 364 61.30 51.24 -44.67
N PRO A 365 60.98 52.21 -43.80
CA PRO A 365 61.60 53.54 -43.83
C PRO A 365 63.13 53.52 -43.82
N LEU A 366 63.75 54.43 -44.58
CA LEU A 366 65.21 54.57 -44.72
C LEU A 366 65.95 55.01 -43.44
N ASN A 367 65.24 55.25 -42.34
CA ASN A 367 65.78 55.74 -41.08
C ASN A 367 65.93 54.65 -40.00
N GLU A 368 65.69 53.38 -40.33
CA GLU A 368 66.04 52.24 -39.47
C GLU A 368 67.55 51.97 -39.58
N THR A 369 68.18 51.56 -38.47
CA THR A 369 69.64 51.37 -38.41
C THR A 369 70.03 50.08 -37.69
N ILE A 370 71.27 49.65 -37.91
CA ILE A 370 71.95 48.59 -37.14
C ILE A 370 73.11 49.26 -36.40
N GLU A 371 73.03 49.40 -35.08
CA GLU A 371 74.00 50.17 -34.26
C GLU A 371 74.23 51.59 -34.84
N GLY A 372 73.15 52.21 -35.32
CA GLY A 372 73.16 53.51 -35.99
C GLY A 372 73.85 53.56 -37.36
N GLN A 373 74.22 52.42 -37.94
CA GLN A 373 74.66 52.34 -39.34
C GLN A 373 73.49 52.00 -40.28
N ASP A 374 73.56 52.50 -41.52
CA ASP A 374 72.57 52.23 -42.56
C ASP A 374 72.56 50.77 -43.01
N ASN A 375 73.65 50.03 -42.77
CA ASN A 375 73.79 48.63 -43.15
C ASN A 375 74.92 47.94 -42.37
N MET A 376 74.99 46.62 -42.49
CA MET A 376 76.11 45.81 -42.00
C MET A 376 76.56 44.81 -43.06
N ASP A 377 77.83 44.90 -43.46
CA ASP A 377 78.42 43.98 -44.44
C ASP A 377 79.16 42.81 -43.78
N LEU A 378 78.87 41.60 -44.25
CA LEU A 378 79.66 40.39 -44.02
C LEU A 378 80.61 40.19 -45.21
N SER A 379 81.74 40.91 -45.19
CA SER A 379 82.70 40.94 -46.30
C SER A 379 83.71 39.79 -46.28
N GLY A 380 83.94 39.18 -45.12
CA GLY A 380 84.83 38.04 -44.94
C GLY A 380 84.17 36.70 -45.22
N GLN A 381 84.96 35.72 -45.64
CA GLN A 381 84.47 34.35 -45.84
C GLN A 381 84.03 33.76 -44.49
N PHE A 382 82.88 33.09 -44.47
CA PHE A 382 82.30 32.46 -43.28
C PHE A 382 81.95 33.39 -42.11
N GLN A 383 81.92 34.70 -42.35
CA GLN A 383 81.48 35.67 -41.35
C GLN A 383 80.00 35.51 -41.02
N TYR A 384 79.64 35.84 -39.79
CA TYR A 384 78.26 35.90 -39.35
C TYR A 384 77.97 37.16 -38.53
N ALA A 385 76.70 37.53 -38.48
CA ALA A 385 76.16 38.50 -37.54
C ALA A 385 74.94 37.92 -36.85
N MET A 386 74.87 38.09 -35.54
CA MET A 386 73.69 37.88 -34.73
C MET A 386 73.15 39.25 -34.34
N VAL A 387 71.96 39.59 -34.80
CA VAL A 387 71.33 40.90 -34.57
C VAL A 387 70.03 40.74 -33.77
N GLN A 388 69.76 41.67 -32.87
CA GLN A 388 68.54 41.73 -32.08
C GLN A 388 67.83 43.07 -32.28
N SER A 389 66.52 43.02 -32.44
CA SER A 389 65.67 44.22 -32.48
C SER A 389 65.33 44.71 -31.07
N GLY A 390 65.10 46.02 -30.92
CA GLY A 390 64.75 46.61 -29.63
C GLY A 390 65.87 47.42 -28.98
N GLY A 391 66.97 47.68 -29.70
CA GLY A 391 67.95 48.67 -29.27
C GLY A 391 67.33 50.05 -29.18
N LEU A 392 67.83 50.88 -28.26
CA LEU A 392 67.39 52.26 -28.09
C LEU A 392 68.54 53.26 -28.24
N LEU A 393 69.73 52.80 -28.64
CA LEU A 393 70.89 53.66 -28.85
C LEU A 393 71.24 53.67 -30.34
N ASP A 394 71.56 54.83 -30.89
CA ASP A 394 72.12 54.95 -32.23
C ASP A 394 73.66 54.90 -32.22
N TYR A 395 74.28 55.33 -33.32
CA TYR A 395 75.71 55.21 -33.59
C TYR A 395 76.57 56.02 -32.63
N ASP A 396 76.07 57.15 -32.11
CA ASP A 396 76.81 57.98 -31.16
C ASP A 396 76.51 57.65 -29.70
N GLY A 397 75.59 56.69 -29.49
CA GLY A 397 75.16 56.25 -28.17
C GLY A 397 74.03 57.10 -27.60
N ASP A 398 73.41 57.97 -28.40
CA ASP A 398 72.23 58.73 -27.99
C ASP A 398 70.97 57.87 -28.04
N THR A 399 70.01 58.21 -27.16
CA THR A 399 68.75 57.48 -27.10
C THR A 399 67.85 57.84 -28.28
N VAL A 400 67.52 56.85 -29.10
CA VAL A 400 66.56 56.99 -30.21
C VAL A 400 65.14 56.67 -29.79
N ALA A 401 64.18 57.43 -30.32
CA ALA A 401 62.76 57.29 -30.01
C ALA A 401 62.10 56.05 -30.64
N THR A 402 62.73 55.48 -31.67
CA THR A 402 62.28 54.27 -32.36
C THR A 402 63.28 53.14 -32.15
N PRO A 403 62.82 51.91 -31.86
CA PRO A 403 63.71 50.76 -31.75
C PRO A 403 64.61 50.59 -32.97
N VAL A 404 65.85 50.18 -32.76
CA VAL A 404 66.85 49.85 -33.80
C VAL A 404 67.35 48.41 -33.64
N TRP A 405 68.14 47.96 -34.62
CA TRP A 405 68.85 46.69 -34.55
C TRP A 405 70.20 46.86 -33.84
N VAL A 406 70.56 45.89 -33.00
CA VAL A 406 71.78 45.84 -32.20
C VAL A 406 72.54 44.56 -32.56
N ILE A 407 73.85 44.63 -32.66
CA ILE A 407 74.72 43.50 -32.94
C ILE A 407 75.04 42.80 -31.61
N LEU A 408 74.57 41.57 -31.46
CA LEU A 408 74.88 40.74 -30.28
C LEU A 408 76.24 40.04 -30.41
N ALA A 409 76.59 39.60 -31.62
CA ALA A 409 77.84 38.92 -31.92
C ALA A 409 78.15 38.97 -33.43
N SER A 410 79.43 39.09 -33.78
CA SER A 410 79.92 38.97 -35.15
C SER A 410 81.39 38.54 -35.16
N ASN A 411 81.91 38.12 -36.32
CA ASN A 411 83.33 37.77 -36.50
C ASN A 411 83.89 38.15 -37.87
#